data_AF-A0A453ISK7-F1
#
_entry.id   AF-A0A453ISK7-F1
#
_cell.length_a   1.000
_cell.length_b   1.000
_cell.length_c   1.000
_cell.angle_alpha   90.00
_cell.angle_beta   90.00
_cell.angle_gamma   90.00
#
_symmetry.space_group_name_H-M   'P 1'
#
loop_
_entity.id
_entity.type
_entity.pdbx_description
1 polymer ?
#
loop_
_entity_poly.entity_id
_entity_poly.type
_entity_poly.pdbx_seq_one_letter_code
_entity_poly.pdbx_strand_id
1 'polypeptide(L)'
;MDTACGSDPPQSKKVCVIGAGMAGLAAARELRREGHDVTVLEQSGDVGGQWLYDPRTDAADPLGVAAPVKVHSSMYASLRLISPRQSTGFTDFPFCPKSGRDDRRFPGHREVDLYLKDFCDAFGLMDAVRLNTRVLRAAMTPARRWAVRSVDLGVGECDGADEKKLDAYVDEVFDAVVVATGHYSQPRLPSIK
;
A
#
# COMPACT_ATOMS: atom_id res chain seq x y z
N MET A 1 -30.01 -17.40 34.39
CA MET A 1 -30.63 -17.15 33.08
C MET A 1 -29.84 -16.03 32.45
N ASP A 2 -28.74 -16.38 31.79
CA ASP A 2 -27.87 -15.40 31.13
C ASP A 2 -28.32 -15.30 29.67
N THR A 3 -29.02 -14.22 29.35
CA THR A 3 -29.32 -13.81 27.98
C THR A 3 -28.02 -13.41 27.31
N ALA A 4 -27.44 -14.33 26.54
CA ALA A 4 -26.41 -14.00 25.56
C ALA A 4 -26.98 -12.96 24.59
N CYS A 5 -26.36 -11.78 24.56
CA CYS A 5 -26.59 -10.78 23.54
C CYS A 5 -26.14 -11.39 22.20
N GLY A 6 -27.09 -11.90 21.41
CA GLY A 6 -26.83 -12.34 20.06
C GLY A 6 -26.46 -11.13 19.21
N SER A 7 -25.18 -10.84 19.06
CA SER A 7 -24.72 -10.03 17.95
C SER A 7 -24.93 -10.86 16.69
N ASP A 8 -25.70 -10.33 15.73
CA ASP A 8 -25.74 -10.88 14.38
C ASP A 8 -24.30 -11.15 13.90
N PRO A 9 -24.06 -12.25 13.18
CA PRO A 9 -22.75 -12.51 12.62
C PRO A 9 -22.32 -11.27 11.80
N PRO A 10 -21.05 -10.82 11.91
CA PRO A 10 -20.61 -9.63 11.23
C PRO A 10 -20.91 -9.76 9.73
N GLN A 11 -21.72 -8.85 9.20
CA GLN A 11 -22.08 -8.85 7.79
C GLN A 11 -20.83 -8.56 6.95
N SER A 12 -20.53 -9.44 5.99
CA SER A 12 -19.44 -9.22 5.04
C SER A 12 -19.67 -7.92 4.28
N LYS A 13 -18.60 -7.13 4.09
CA LYS A 13 -18.60 -5.85 3.38
C LYS A 13 -17.61 -5.92 2.23
N LYS A 14 -17.90 -5.21 1.14
CA LYS A 14 -16.94 -4.97 0.07
C LYS A 14 -16.07 -3.77 0.40
N VAL A 15 -14.78 -3.97 0.62
CA VAL A 15 -13.84 -2.95 1.12
C VAL A 15 -12.71 -2.71 0.12
N CYS A 16 -12.49 -1.43 -0.22
CA CYS A 16 -11.33 -1.02 -1.01
C CYS A 16 -10.21 -0.56 -0.06
N VAL A 17 -9.02 -1.12 -0.19
CA VAL A 17 -7.80 -0.63 0.44
C VAL A 17 -6.97 0.09 -0.62
N ILE A 18 -6.59 1.34 -0.37
CA ILE A 18 -5.82 2.16 -1.32
C ILE A 18 -4.35 2.17 -0.87
N GLY A 19 -3.50 1.46 -1.61
CA GLY A 19 -2.08 1.25 -1.34
C GLY A 19 -1.78 -0.13 -0.73
N ALA A 20 -0.74 -0.80 -1.24
CA ALA A 20 -0.21 -2.08 -0.78
C ALA A 20 1.20 -1.94 -0.15
N GLY A 21 1.42 -0.81 0.54
CA GLY A 21 2.50 -0.70 1.52
C GLY A 21 2.18 -1.48 2.80
N MET A 22 3.11 -1.47 3.77
CA MET A 22 2.97 -2.19 5.04
C MET A 22 1.60 -1.98 5.74
N ALA A 23 1.10 -0.75 5.76
CA ALA A 23 -0.21 -0.43 6.36
C ALA A 23 -1.39 -1.04 5.59
N GLY A 24 -1.36 -1.00 4.26
CA GLY A 24 -2.42 -1.54 3.43
C GLY A 24 -2.46 -3.06 3.44
N LEU A 25 -1.29 -3.71 3.43
CA LEU A 25 -1.19 -5.17 3.57
C LEU A 25 -1.71 -5.65 4.92
N ALA A 26 -1.37 -4.96 6.02
CA ALA A 26 -1.92 -5.26 7.34
C ALA A 26 -3.44 -5.09 7.37
N ALA A 27 -3.96 -3.97 6.84
CA ALA A 27 -5.40 -3.73 6.76
C ALA A 27 -6.11 -4.82 5.93
N ALA A 28 -5.58 -5.17 4.76
CA ALA A 28 -6.15 -6.19 3.89
C ALA A 28 -6.21 -7.56 4.57
N ARG A 29 -5.14 -7.94 5.28
CA ARG A 29 -5.11 -9.18 6.06
C ARG A 29 -6.20 -9.22 7.13
N GLU A 30 -6.28 -8.20 7.97
CA GLU A 30 -7.25 -8.20 9.07
C GLU A 30 -8.70 -8.13 8.55
N LEU A 31 -8.96 -7.34 7.50
CA LEU A 31 -10.28 -7.29 6.87
C LEU A 31 -10.70 -8.66 6.29
N ARG A 32 -9.78 -9.37 5.62
CA ARG A 32 -10.05 -10.73 5.12
C ARG A 32 -10.26 -11.73 6.26
N ARG A 33 -9.50 -11.60 7.35
CA ARG A 33 -9.66 -12.44 8.55
C ARG A 33 -11.04 -12.29 9.18
N GLU A 34 -11.63 -11.09 9.13
CA GLU A 34 -13.00 -10.81 9.57
C GLU A 34 -14.06 -11.16 8.50
N GLY A 35 -13.68 -11.80 7.39
CA GLY A 35 -14.63 -12.30 6.38
C GLY A 35 -15.14 -11.25 5.40
N HIS A 36 -14.46 -10.10 5.27
CA HIS A 36 -14.80 -9.08 4.28
C HIS A 36 -14.25 -9.41 2.88
N ASP A 37 -14.95 -8.95 1.85
CA ASP A 37 -14.49 -8.98 0.45
C ASP A 37 -13.57 -7.77 0.21
N VAL A 38 -12.28 -8.02 0.02
CA VAL A 38 -11.24 -6.98 0.00
C VAL A 38 -10.62 -6.87 -1.38
N THR A 39 -10.56 -5.64 -1.88
CA THR A 39 -9.74 -5.27 -3.05
C THR A 39 -8.69 -4.27 -2.60
N VAL A 40 -7.43 -4.54 -2.91
CA VAL A 40 -6.30 -3.62 -2.69
C VAL A 40 -5.87 -3.03 -4.03
N LEU A 41 -5.83 -1.71 -4.15
CA LEU A 41 -5.38 -1.01 -5.35
C LEU A 41 -4.00 -0.42 -5.11
N GLU A 42 -2.99 -0.88 -5.84
CA GLU A 42 -1.59 -0.45 -5.73
C GLU A 42 -1.10 0.12 -7.06
N GLN A 43 -0.56 1.34 -7.02
CA GLN A 43 -0.09 2.03 -8.23
C GLN A 43 1.23 1.49 -8.75
N SER A 44 2.06 0.88 -7.92
CA SER A 44 3.33 0.28 -8.28
C SER A 44 3.16 -1.12 -8.87
N GLY A 45 4.19 -1.57 -9.59
CA GLY A 45 4.23 -2.93 -10.17
C GLY A 45 4.53 -4.05 -9.18
N ASP A 46 4.67 -3.75 -7.89
CA ASP A 46 4.87 -4.70 -6.80
C ASP A 46 4.37 -4.08 -5.48
N VAL A 47 4.21 -4.91 -4.45
CA VAL A 47 3.88 -4.46 -3.08
C VAL A 47 5.09 -3.85 -2.38
N GLY A 48 4.86 -3.22 -1.22
CA GLY A 48 5.93 -2.76 -0.33
C GLY A 48 5.91 -1.25 -0.06
N GLY A 49 5.29 -0.46 -0.93
CA GLY A 49 5.16 0.99 -0.77
C GLY A 49 6.53 1.66 -0.65
N GLN A 50 6.82 2.31 0.48
CA GLN A 50 8.14 2.90 0.72
C GLN A 50 9.29 1.90 0.63
N TRP A 51 9.07 0.64 1.04
CA TRP A 51 10.13 -0.38 1.06
C TRP A 51 10.45 -0.95 -0.31
N LEU A 52 9.61 -0.68 -1.31
CA LEU A 52 9.91 -0.96 -2.71
C LEU A 52 10.87 0.13 -3.22
N TYR A 53 12.17 -0.15 -3.10
CA TYR A 53 13.21 0.78 -3.53
C TYR A 53 13.16 1.02 -5.04
N ASP A 54 13.18 2.29 -5.42
CA ASP A 54 13.27 2.75 -6.80
C ASP A 54 14.56 3.57 -6.97
N PRO A 55 15.49 3.18 -7.87
CA PRO A 55 16.71 3.95 -8.10
C PRO A 55 16.46 5.26 -8.86
N ARG A 56 15.28 5.45 -9.45
CA ARG A 56 14.92 6.68 -10.16
C ARG A 56 14.67 7.81 -9.18
N THR A 57 14.80 9.03 -9.67
CA THR A 57 14.42 10.26 -8.99
C THR A 57 13.49 11.07 -9.89
N ASP A 58 12.79 12.06 -9.33
CA ASP A 58 12.05 13.02 -10.15
C ASP A 58 13.02 14.03 -10.77
N ALA A 59 13.82 13.57 -11.75
CA ALA A 59 14.91 14.36 -12.32
C ALA A 59 14.44 15.68 -12.97
N ALA A 60 13.17 15.71 -13.42
CA ALA A 60 12.55 16.92 -13.98
C ALA A 60 12.09 17.91 -12.90
N ASP A 61 11.84 17.44 -11.68
CA ASP A 61 11.51 18.26 -10.50
C ASP A 61 12.30 17.76 -9.27
N PRO A 62 13.61 18.08 -9.18
CA PRO A 62 14.46 17.58 -8.10
C PRO A 62 14.02 18.03 -6.70
N LEU A 63 13.19 19.06 -6.60
CA LEU A 63 12.64 19.56 -5.34
C LEU A 63 11.32 18.87 -4.97
N GLY A 64 10.67 18.17 -5.91
CA GLY A 64 9.37 17.53 -5.71
C GLY A 64 8.26 18.51 -5.36
N VAL A 65 8.25 19.68 -6.00
CA VAL A 65 7.21 20.70 -5.82
C VAL A 65 5.88 20.24 -6.41
N ALA A 66 5.92 19.60 -7.58
CA ALA A 66 4.74 19.10 -8.25
C ALA A 66 4.15 17.91 -7.48
N ALA A 67 2.81 17.88 -7.42
CA ALA A 67 2.06 16.80 -6.80
C ALA A 67 1.18 16.11 -7.87
N PRO A 68 1.04 14.77 -7.81
CA PRO A 68 1.84 13.87 -6.98
C PRO A 68 3.28 13.73 -7.50
N VAL A 69 4.24 13.44 -6.61
CA VAL A 69 5.60 13.03 -7.02
C VAL A 69 5.56 11.79 -7.91
N LYS A 70 6.49 11.70 -8.89
CA LYS A 70 6.56 10.54 -9.79
C LYS A 70 7.09 9.28 -9.11
N VAL A 71 8.06 9.43 -8.21
CA VAL A 71 8.66 8.33 -7.46
C VAL A 71 8.07 8.30 -6.05
N HIS A 72 7.37 7.22 -5.73
CA HIS A 72 6.71 7.10 -4.43
C HIS A 72 7.70 6.84 -3.28
N SER A 73 8.67 5.96 -3.47
CA SER A 73 9.66 5.60 -2.45
C SER A 73 10.65 6.72 -2.22
N SER A 74 10.90 7.06 -0.96
CA SER A 74 11.95 7.99 -0.56
C SER A 74 13.18 7.28 0.02
N MET A 75 13.30 5.96 -0.21
CA MET A 75 14.43 5.16 0.24
C MET A 75 15.67 5.45 -0.61
N TYR A 76 16.82 5.55 0.03
CA TYR A 76 18.13 5.59 -0.64
C TYR A 76 18.80 4.21 -0.60
N ALA A 77 19.70 3.95 -1.55
CA ALA A 77 20.25 2.62 -1.83
C ALA A 77 20.87 1.92 -0.60
N SER A 78 21.53 2.67 0.28
CA SER A 78 22.22 2.15 1.47
C SER A 78 21.36 2.12 2.75
N LEU A 79 20.07 2.49 2.67
CA LEU A 79 19.22 2.61 3.84
C LEU A 79 19.15 1.30 4.63
N ARG A 80 19.26 1.45 5.95
CA ARG A 80 19.02 0.40 6.95
C ARG A 80 17.96 0.87 7.93
N LEU A 81 17.30 -0.07 8.60
CA LEU A 81 16.35 0.26 9.64
C LEU A 81 17.01 1.10 10.74
N ILE A 82 16.30 2.14 11.18
CA ILE A 82 16.64 2.93 12.37
C ILE A 82 16.23 2.22 13.68
N SER A 83 15.33 1.23 13.57
CA SER A 83 14.81 0.43 14.68
C SER A 83 15.19 -1.05 14.49
N PRO A 84 15.34 -1.81 15.58
CA PRO A 84 15.66 -3.23 15.47
C PRO A 84 14.50 -3.99 14.82
N ARG A 85 14.81 -4.99 13.98
CA ARG A 85 13.82 -5.76 13.22
C ARG A 85 12.71 -6.36 14.10
N GLN A 86 13.04 -6.72 15.34
CA GLN A 86 12.07 -7.25 16.32
C GLN A 86 10.94 -6.26 16.65
N SER A 87 11.20 -4.94 16.62
CA SER A 87 10.18 -3.92 16.85
C SER A 87 9.42 -3.52 15.58
N THR A 88 9.92 -3.91 14.41
CA THR A 88 9.34 -3.56 13.11
C THR A 88 8.38 -4.64 12.60
N GLY A 89 8.59 -5.90 12.98
CA GLY A 89 7.72 -7.01 12.58
C GLY A 89 6.29 -6.89 13.13
N PHE A 90 5.35 -7.54 12.45
CA PHE A 90 3.99 -7.71 12.94
C PHE A 90 4.00 -8.67 14.12
N THR A 91 3.10 -8.45 15.08
CA THR A 91 3.06 -9.20 16.34
C THR A 91 2.85 -10.69 16.15
N ASP A 92 2.07 -11.08 15.15
CA ASP A 92 1.77 -12.46 14.78
C ASP A 92 2.43 -12.90 13.46
N PHE A 93 3.38 -12.10 12.96
CA PHE A 93 4.31 -12.48 11.90
C PHE A 93 5.70 -11.89 12.20
N PRO A 94 6.46 -12.49 13.14
CA PRO A 94 7.71 -11.91 13.62
C PRO A 94 8.77 -11.75 12.53
N PHE A 95 9.48 -10.62 12.52
CA PHE A 95 10.53 -10.32 11.55
C PHE A 95 11.87 -10.97 11.94
N CYS A 96 11.93 -12.30 11.82
CA CYS A 96 13.11 -13.10 12.15
C CYS A 96 14.17 -13.13 11.03
N PRO A 97 15.47 -13.29 11.35
CA PRO A 97 16.50 -13.60 10.37
C PRO A 97 16.18 -14.89 9.59
N LYS A 98 16.51 -14.90 8.30
CA LYS A 98 16.41 -16.08 7.44
C LYS A 98 17.76 -16.40 6.80
N SER A 99 18.06 -17.68 6.65
CA SER A 99 19.31 -18.12 6.00
C SER A 99 19.41 -17.56 4.57
N GLY A 100 20.60 -17.10 4.19
CA GLY A 100 20.87 -16.51 2.87
C GLY A 100 20.31 -15.09 2.67
N ARG A 101 19.80 -14.46 3.74
CA ARG A 101 19.29 -13.08 3.73
C ARG A 101 20.10 -12.19 4.68
N ASP A 102 19.70 -10.92 4.79
CA ASP A 102 20.32 -9.98 5.73
C ASP A 102 19.90 -10.34 7.17
N ASP A 103 20.81 -10.95 7.92
CA ASP A 103 20.58 -11.44 9.28
C ASP A 103 20.81 -10.38 10.37
N ARG A 104 21.23 -9.17 9.99
CA ARG A 104 21.54 -8.09 10.93
C ARG A 104 20.29 -7.72 11.74
N ARG A 105 20.51 -7.28 12.98
CA ARG A 105 19.43 -6.74 13.84
C ARG A 105 18.79 -5.47 13.25
N PHE A 106 19.57 -4.71 12.50
CA PHE A 106 19.15 -3.51 11.75
C PHE A 106 19.46 -3.73 10.27
N PRO A 107 18.62 -4.49 9.55
CA PRO A 107 18.88 -4.89 8.17
C PRO A 107 18.63 -3.72 7.20
N GLY A 108 19.03 -3.92 5.94
CA GLY A 108 18.77 -2.99 4.83
C GLY A 108 17.30 -2.96 4.40
N HIS A 109 16.90 -1.94 3.64
CA HIS A 109 15.53 -1.80 3.11
C HIS A 109 15.06 -3.04 2.33
N ARG A 110 15.95 -3.66 1.55
CA ARG A 110 15.66 -4.88 0.78
C ARG A 110 15.15 -6.03 1.65
N GLU A 111 15.64 -6.15 2.88
CA GLU A 111 15.19 -7.22 3.77
C GLU A 111 13.76 -6.97 4.27
N VAL A 112 13.36 -5.71 4.38
CA VAL A 112 11.99 -5.32 4.75
C VAL A 112 11.03 -5.59 3.59
N ASP A 113 11.44 -5.28 2.36
CA ASP A 113 10.68 -5.65 1.15
C ASP A 113 10.44 -7.17 1.09
N LEU A 114 11.51 -7.96 1.24
CA LEU A 114 11.41 -9.43 1.27
C LEU A 114 10.52 -9.94 2.41
N TYR A 115 10.55 -9.29 3.58
CA TYR A 115 9.66 -9.62 4.69
C TYR A 115 8.19 -9.33 4.38
N LEU A 116 7.89 -8.22 3.69
CA LEU A 116 6.52 -7.90 3.25
C LEU A 116 6.04 -8.89 2.17
N LYS A 117 6.93 -9.34 1.29
CA LYS A 117 6.63 -10.41 0.31
C LYS A 117 6.31 -11.73 1.01
N ASP A 118 7.13 -12.13 1.99
CA ASP A 118 6.85 -13.32 2.80
C ASP A 118 5.51 -13.21 3.55
N PHE A 119 5.15 -12.00 4.01
CA PHE A 119 3.86 -11.74 4.66
C PHE A 119 2.70 -11.91 3.67
N CYS A 120 2.82 -11.37 2.45
CA CYS A 120 1.84 -11.57 1.39
C CYS A 120 1.66 -13.06 1.06
N ASP A 121 2.76 -13.80 0.91
CA ASP A 121 2.73 -15.23 0.60
C ASP A 121 2.07 -16.05 1.73
N ALA A 122 2.45 -15.78 2.98
CA ALA A 122 1.94 -16.49 4.16
C ALA A 122 0.43 -16.33 4.35
N PHE A 123 -0.14 -15.20 3.92
CA PHE A 123 -1.56 -14.87 4.09
C PHE A 123 -2.34 -14.82 2.76
N GLY A 124 -1.72 -15.25 1.64
CA GLY A 124 -2.35 -15.27 0.32
C GLY A 124 -2.89 -13.92 -0.12
N LEU A 125 -2.23 -12.81 0.25
CA LEU A 125 -2.78 -11.46 0.06
C LEU A 125 -2.80 -11.02 -1.40
N MET A 126 -1.92 -11.56 -2.23
CA MET A 126 -1.80 -11.17 -3.63
C MET A 126 -3.09 -11.41 -4.43
N ASP A 127 -3.93 -12.36 -4.04
CA ASP A 127 -5.24 -12.59 -4.65
C ASP A 127 -6.17 -11.37 -4.58
N ALA A 128 -5.97 -10.50 -3.59
CA ALA A 128 -6.74 -9.28 -3.39
C ALA A 128 -6.09 -8.04 -4.02
N VAL A 129 -4.82 -8.12 -4.45
CA VAL A 129 -4.03 -6.96 -4.89
C VAL A 129 -4.11 -6.79 -6.40
N ARG A 130 -4.56 -5.62 -6.83
CA ARG A 130 -4.45 -5.14 -8.21
C ARG A 130 -3.29 -4.16 -8.31
N LEU A 131 -2.17 -4.66 -8.83
CA LEU A 131 -0.95 -3.89 -9.10
C LEU A 131 -1.15 -2.96 -10.30
N ASN A 132 -0.23 -2.01 -10.49
CA ASN A 132 -0.28 -1.00 -11.55
C ASN A 132 -1.62 -0.24 -11.62
N THR A 133 -2.38 -0.16 -10.53
CA THR A 133 -3.72 0.42 -10.49
C THR A 133 -3.72 1.65 -9.60
N ARG A 134 -3.80 2.84 -10.20
CA ARG A 134 -3.81 4.11 -9.47
C ARG A 134 -5.23 4.55 -9.19
N VAL A 135 -5.53 4.84 -7.92
CA VAL A 135 -6.78 5.51 -7.53
C VAL A 135 -6.69 7.00 -7.82
N LEU A 136 -7.67 7.51 -8.57
CA LEU A 136 -7.79 8.92 -8.94
C LEU A 136 -8.77 9.67 -8.02
N ARG A 137 -9.80 8.98 -7.52
CA ARG A 137 -10.85 9.58 -6.69
C ARG A 137 -11.53 8.53 -5.83
N ALA A 138 -11.84 8.89 -4.59
CA ALA A 138 -12.79 8.17 -3.75
C ALA A 138 -13.83 9.17 -3.23
N ALA A 139 -15.11 8.91 -3.49
CA ALA A 139 -16.18 9.83 -3.08
C ALA A 139 -17.42 9.09 -2.60
N MET A 140 -18.09 9.67 -1.60
CA MET A 140 -19.36 9.17 -1.11
C MET A 140 -20.47 9.40 -2.14
N THR A 141 -21.23 8.35 -2.43
CA THR A 141 -22.43 8.39 -3.27
C THR A 141 -23.66 8.81 -2.46
N PRO A 142 -24.75 9.26 -3.08
CA PRO A 142 -26.01 9.54 -2.38
C PRO A 142 -26.56 8.35 -1.57
N ALA A 143 -26.24 7.12 -2.00
CA ALA A 143 -26.61 5.87 -1.33
C ALA A 143 -25.69 5.51 -0.15
N ARG A 144 -24.82 6.42 0.30
CA ARG A 144 -23.86 6.23 1.41
C ARG A 144 -22.89 5.06 1.21
N ARG A 145 -22.52 4.79 -0.03
CA ARG A 145 -21.40 3.91 -0.43
C ARG A 145 -20.30 4.71 -1.09
N TRP A 146 -19.11 4.12 -1.21
CA TRP A 146 -17.96 4.77 -1.83
C TRP A 146 -17.85 4.40 -3.31
N ALA A 147 -17.83 5.40 -4.19
CA ALA A 147 -17.38 5.23 -5.57
C ALA A 147 -15.88 5.50 -5.64
N VAL A 148 -15.10 4.50 -6.03
CA VAL A 148 -13.66 4.58 -6.21
C VAL A 148 -13.35 4.52 -7.70
N ARG A 149 -12.71 5.58 -8.20
CA ARG A 149 -12.21 5.70 -9.57
C ARG A 149 -10.76 5.29 -9.62
N SER A 150 -10.41 4.35 -10.49
CA SER A 150 -9.02 3.94 -10.72
C SER A 150 -8.70 3.77 -12.20
N VAL A 151 -7.41 3.87 -12.51
CA VAL A 151 -6.86 3.64 -13.86
C VAL A 151 -5.79 2.55 -13.78
N ASP A 152 -5.78 1.64 -14.76
CA ASP A 152 -4.70 0.68 -14.96
C ASP A 152 -3.56 1.36 -15.74
N LEU A 153 -2.37 1.37 -15.17
CA LEU A 153 -1.16 1.95 -15.73
C LEU A 153 -0.50 1.00 -16.75
N GLY A 154 -0.77 -0.30 -16.66
CA GLY A 154 -0.10 -1.35 -17.43
C GLY A 154 1.28 -1.72 -16.88
N VAL A 155 1.82 -2.84 -17.36
CA VAL A 155 3.14 -3.33 -16.96
C VAL A 155 4.23 -2.53 -17.67
N GLY A 156 5.05 -1.80 -16.93
CA GLY A 156 6.22 -1.07 -17.45
C GLY A 156 6.08 0.45 -17.50
N GLU A 157 4.89 1.01 -17.25
CA GLU A 157 4.65 2.46 -17.20
C GLU A 157 4.45 2.94 -15.76
N CYS A 158 5.51 2.83 -14.96
CA CYS A 158 5.65 3.72 -13.80
C CYS A 158 6.04 5.15 -14.24
N ASP A 159 6.39 5.31 -15.51
CA ASP A 159 6.71 6.59 -16.13
C ASP A 159 5.41 7.31 -16.45
N GLY A 160 5.21 8.43 -15.75
CA GLY A 160 4.12 9.40 -15.90
C GLY A 160 3.03 9.00 -16.88
N ALA A 161 1.92 8.49 -16.35
CA ALA A 161 0.74 8.18 -17.13
C ALA A 161 0.49 9.32 -18.13
N ASP A 162 0.64 9.01 -19.42
CA ASP A 162 0.31 9.92 -20.50
C ASP A 162 -1.10 10.44 -20.20
N GLU A 163 -1.34 11.75 -20.23
CA GLU A 163 -2.65 12.32 -19.88
C GLU A 163 -3.81 11.67 -20.67
N LYS A 164 -3.50 11.04 -21.82
CA LYS A 164 -4.39 10.24 -22.65
C LYS A 164 -4.86 8.91 -22.03
N LYS A 165 -4.14 8.30 -21.09
CA LYS A 165 -4.59 7.07 -20.38
C LYS A 165 -5.62 7.37 -19.29
N LEU A 166 -5.75 8.62 -18.84
CA LEU A 166 -6.77 8.99 -17.85
C LEU A 166 -8.20 8.84 -18.36
N ASP A 167 -8.42 8.76 -19.68
CA ASP A 167 -9.75 8.59 -20.26
C ASP A 167 -10.30 7.15 -20.08
N ALA A 168 -9.43 6.17 -19.82
CA ALA A 168 -9.78 4.76 -19.61
C ALA A 168 -9.80 4.40 -18.11
N TYR A 169 -10.61 5.10 -17.32
CA TYR A 169 -10.81 4.78 -15.90
C TYR A 169 -11.96 3.79 -15.68
N VAL A 170 -11.92 3.11 -14.54
CA VAL A 170 -13.01 2.27 -14.03
C VAL A 170 -13.53 2.89 -12.72
N ASP A 171 -14.85 2.96 -12.59
CA ASP A 171 -15.53 3.31 -11.35
C ASP A 171 -16.09 2.02 -10.72
N GLU A 172 -15.69 1.71 -9.49
CA GLU A 172 -16.18 0.57 -8.72
C GLU A 172 -16.75 1.04 -7.37
N VAL A 173 -17.87 0.43 -6.93
CA VAL A 173 -18.56 0.82 -5.69
C VAL A 173 -18.20 -0.14 -4.56
N PHE A 174 -17.89 0.43 -3.38
CA PHE A 174 -17.50 -0.26 -2.17
C PHE A 174 -18.33 0.21 -0.97
N ASP A 175 -18.51 -0.66 0.02
CA ASP A 175 -19.19 -0.31 1.27
C ASP A 175 -18.29 0.51 2.20
N ALA A 176 -16.97 0.28 2.13
CA ALA A 176 -15.97 1.01 2.88
C ALA A 176 -14.68 1.21 2.10
N VAL A 177 -13.90 2.22 2.50
CA VAL A 177 -12.56 2.52 1.96
C VAL A 177 -11.58 2.67 3.11
N VAL A 178 -10.42 2.04 2.99
CA VAL A 178 -9.25 2.25 3.85
C VAL A 178 -8.18 2.97 3.03
N VAL A 179 -7.77 4.15 3.51
CA VAL A 179 -6.70 4.94 2.86
C VAL A 179 -5.36 4.57 3.50
N ALA A 180 -4.48 3.91 2.73
CA ALA A 180 -3.18 3.44 3.17
C ALA A 180 -2.05 3.91 2.22
N THR A 181 -2.20 5.12 1.65
CA THR A 181 -1.31 5.68 0.63
C THR A 181 0.04 6.19 1.16
N GLY A 182 0.23 6.21 2.48
CA GLY A 182 1.41 6.81 3.12
C GLY A 182 1.44 8.34 3.06
N HIS A 183 2.40 8.93 3.78
CA HIS A 183 2.57 10.39 3.92
C HIS A 183 4.03 10.84 3.87
N TYR A 184 4.94 9.97 3.40
CA TYR A 184 6.38 10.24 3.32
C TYR A 184 6.91 10.50 1.91
N SER A 185 6.04 10.61 0.90
CA SER A 185 6.46 10.80 -0.49
C SER A 185 6.50 12.27 -0.93
N GLN A 186 5.49 13.07 -0.58
CA GLN A 186 5.45 14.47 -0.99
C GLN A 186 6.29 15.33 -0.01
N PRO A 187 7.32 16.04 -0.47
CA PRO A 187 8.16 16.84 0.41
C PRO A 187 7.43 18.10 0.88
N ARG A 188 7.77 18.56 2.09
CA ARG A 188 7.41 19.89 2.59
C ARG A 188 8.64 20.79 2.51
N LEU A 189 8.62 21.76 1.60
CA LEU A 189 9.76 22.64 1.36
C LEU A 189 9.74 23.87 2.29
N PRO A 190 10.87 24.22 2.91
CA PRO A 190 10.98 25.44 3.70
C PRO A 190 11.12 26.67 2.78
N SER A 191 10.68 27.83 3.27
CA SER A 191 11.02 29.12 2.65
C SER A 191 12.41 29.57 3.13
N ILE A 192 13.36 29.70 2.21
CA ILE A 192 14.71 30.22 2.50
C ILE A 192 14.71 31.72 2.17
N LYS A 193 15.07 32.56 3.14
CA LYS A 193 15.22 34.01 2.99
C LYS A 193 16.68 34.40 2.85
#